data_AF-A0A2W4CFF3-F1
#
_entry.id   AF-A0A2W4CFF3-F1
#
_cell.length_a   1.000
_cell.length_b   1.000
_cell.length_c   1.000
_cell.angle_alpha   90.00
_cell.angle_beta   90.00
_cell.angle_gamma   90.00
#
_symmetry.space_group_name_H-M   'P 1'
#
loop_
_entity.id
_entity.type
_entity.pdbx_description
1 polymer ?
#
loop_
_entity_poly.entity_id
_entity_poly.type
_entity_poly.pdbx_seq_one_letter_code
_entity_poly.pdbx_strand_id
1 'polypeptide(L)'
;MRKEDYYARIETPDMRDYGVYLQCDKLLACQKPLAEMANADELQFQIVHQVEELWMKLIAYTLVDVIAYLEQADTHRIVTLMGRVHRLMRMMTTQLDLLETMSPKEYQQIRLQLGNGSGQESPGFKFLLRLPPDLWQAFKTTYLDGRDLTVDDVYDAKYDHGDSYVVAEALIEFDELFQKFRANHLYLIHRSIGLGSKSLKGRPVDLLQAGARYRFFPDLWDVRCSMTDQWGSQYGVVRDSISKQEEAGNSETVATIPR
;
A
#
# COMPACT_ATOMS: atom_id res chain seq x y z
N MET A 1 20.03 -26.70 -27.57
CA MET A 1 20.71 -25.52 -27.01
C MET A 1 20.92 -25.79 -25.53
N ARG A 2 22.14 -25.58 -25.00
CA ARG A 2 22.45 -25.89 -23.59
C ARG A 2 21.97 -24.75 -22.69
N LYS A 3 21.83 -25.01 -21.39
CA LYS A 3 21.36 -24.03 -20.39
C LYS A 3 22.25 -22.78 -20.36
N GLU A 4 23.56 -22.97 -20.52
CA GLU A 4 24.57 -21.92 -20.53
C GLU A 4 24.39 -20.97 -21.72
N ASP A 5 23.96 -21.51 -22.87
CA ASP A 5 23.70 -20.71 -24.06
C ASP A 5 22.50 -19.76 -23.86
N TYR A 6 21.49 -20.17 -23.07
CA TYR A 6 20.37 -19.30 -22.69
C TYR A 6 20.80 -18.22 -21.71
N TYR A 7 21.63 -18.57 -20.72
CA TYR A 7 22.13 -17.62 -19.73
C TYR A 7 22.99 -16.54 -20.35
N ALA A 8 23.87 -16.91 -21.28
CA ALA A 8 24.66 -15.93 -22.04
C ALA A 8 23.78 -14.93 -22.79
N ARG A 9 22.67 -15.38 -23.38
CA ARG A 9 21.71 -14.50 -24.09
C ARG A 9 20.92 -13.59 -23.16
N ILE A 10 20.64 -14.04 -21.93
CA ILE A 10 19.99 -13.22 -20.91
C ILE A 10 20.93 -12.09 -20.46
N GLU A 11 22.22 -12.37 -20.30
CA GLU A 11 23.21 -11.37 -19.89
C GLU A 11 23.65 -10.44 -21.03
N THR A 12 23.52 -10.87 -22.29
CA THR A 12 23.91 -10.08 -23.47
C THR A 12 22.77 -9.95 -24.50
N PRO A 13 21.65 -9.31 -24.13
CA PRO A 13 20.53 -9.11 -25.04
C PRO A 13 20.89 -8.18 -26.20
N ASP A 14 20.39 -8.51 -27.41
CA ASP A 14 20.53 -7.65 -28.60
C ASP A 14 19.77 -6.34 -28.41
N MET A 15 20.49 -5.21 -28.45
CA MET A 15 19.92 -3.88 -28.23
C MET A 15 19.41 -3.27 -29.53
N ARG A 16 18.09 -3.19 -29.65
CA ARG A 16 17.38 -2.48 -30.73
C ARG A 16 16.78 -1.18 -30.21
N ASP A 17 16.10 -0.42 -31.06
CA ASP A 17 15.51 0.89 -30.73
C ASP A 17 14.69 0.89 -29.43
N TYR A 18 13.92 -0.17 -29.16
CA TYR A 18 13.20 -0.35 -27.90
C TYR A 18 14.14 -0.36 -26.69
N GLY A 19 15.21 -1.15 -26.76
CA GLY A 19 16.22 -1.26 -25.71
C GLY A 19 17.01 0.04 -25.54
N VAL A 20 17.31 0.74 -26.65
CA VAL A 20 17.98 2.03 -26.62
C VAL A 20 17.10 3.09 -25.94
N TYR A 21 15.81 3.17 -26.30
CA TYR A 21 14.88 4.14 -25.72
C TYR A 21 14.70 3.94 -24.21
N LEU A 22 14.53 2.69 -23.77
CA LEU A 22 14.35 2.36 -22.35
C LEU A 22 15.67 2.26 -21.58
N GLN A 23 16.82 2.40 -22.24
CA GLN A 23 18.15 2.14 -21.67
C GLN A 23 18.25 0.74 -21.02
N CYS A 24 17.76 -0.27 -21.74
CA CYS A 24 17.77 -1.66 -21.29
C CYS A 24 19.18 -2.18 -21.04
N ASP A 25 20.20 -1.66 -21.74
CA ASP A 25 21.61 -1.97 -21.48
C ASP A 25 22.01 -1.64 -20.04
N LYS A 26 21.60 -0.49 -19.53
CA LYS A 26 21.85 -0.09 -18.14
C LYS A 26 20.93 -0.82 -17.17
N LEU A 27 19.64 -0.88 -17.50
CA LEU A 27 18.63 -1.48 -16.63
C LEU A 27 18.91 -2.97 -16.37
N LEU A 28 19.26 -3.72 -17.41
CA LEU A 28 19.55 -5.16 -17.35
C LEU A 28 20.98 -5.48 -16.91
N ALA A 29 21.83 -4.45 -16.73
CA ALA A 29 23.16 -4.58 -16.12
C ALA A 29 23.17 -4.24 -14.62
N CYS A 30 22.04 -3.79 -14.05
CA CYS A 30 21.92 -3.49 -12.63
C CYS A 30 21.83 -4.74 -11.74
N GLN A 31 21.66 -5.93 -12.31
CA GLN A 31 21.64 -7.19 -11.58
C GLN A 31 23.06 -7.78 -11.58
N LYS A 32 23.43 -8.44 -10.49
CA LYS A 32 24.71 -9.18 -10.40
C LYS A 32 24.83 -10.20 -11.56
N PRO A 33 26.05 -10.48 -12.07
CA PRO A 33 26.23 -11.55 -13.05
C PRO A 33 25.71 -12.89 -12.54
N LEU A 34 25.08 -13.68 -13.41
CA LEU A 34 24.45 -14.96 -13.06
C LEU A 34 25.43 -15.94 -12.41
N ALA A 35 26.68 -15.93 -12.88
CA ALA A 35 27.75 -16.79 -12.35
C ALA A 35 28.20 -16.41 -10.93
N GLU A 36 27.92 -15.20 -10.47
CA GLU A 36 28.33 -14.70 -9.16
C GLU A 36 27.21 -14.78 -8.11
N MET A 37 25.99 -15.17 -8.49
CA MET A 37 24.85 -15.23 -7.58
C MET A 37 25.08 -16.20 -6.40
N ALA A 38 24.56 -15.84 -5.23
CA ALA A 38 24.54 -16.65 -4.02
C ALA A 38 23.84 -17.99 -4.23
N ASN A 39 22.74 -17.96 -4.99
CA ASN A 39 21.92 -19.10 -5.41
C ASN A 39 21.00 -18.67 -6.56
N ALA A 40 20.13 -19.58 -7.01
CA ALA A 40 19.22 -19.33 -8.13
C ALA A 40 18.13 -18.28 -7.83
N ASP A 41 17.88 -17.97 -6.55
CA ASP A 41 16.84 -17.04 -6.12
C ASP A 41 17.33 -15.59 -5.98
N GLU A 42 18.65 -15.35 -5.98
CA GLU A 42 19.18 -13.99 -5.80
C GLU A 42 18.78 -13.05 -6.95
N LEU A 43 18.58 -13.58 -8.15
CA LEU A 43 18.10 -12.78 -9.28
C LEU A 43 16.68 -12.26 -9.03
N GLN A 44 15.76 -13.12 -8.58
CA GLN A 44 14.39 -12.68 -8.26
C GLN A 44 14.37 -11.70 -7.09
N PHE A 45 15.23 -11.93 -6.08
CA PHE A 45 15.40 -11.01 -4.96
C PHE A 45 15.78 -9.62 -5.44
N GLN A 46 16.79 -9.49 -6.31
CA GLN A 46 17.20 -8.20 -6.86
C GLN A 46 16.11 -7.55 -7.71
N ILE A 47 15.50 -8.30 -8.63
CA ILE A 47 14.51 -7.76 -9.58
C ILE A 47 13.28 -7.21 -8.85
N VAL A 48 12.72 -7.94 -7.87
CA VAL A 48 11.53 -7.46 -7.12
C VAL A 48 11.81 -6.11 -6.47
N HIS A 49 12.93 -5.96 -5.76
CA HIS A 49 13.27 -4.70 -5.09
C HIS A 49 13.64 -3.59 -6.07
N GLN A 50 14.26 -3.90 -7.21
CA GLN A 50 14.53 -2.90 -8.26
C GLN A 50 13.25 -2.38 -8.91
N VAL A 51 12.27 -3.26 -9.16
CA VAL A 51 10.94 -2.88 -9.64
C VAL A 51 10.21 -2.02 -8.61
N GLU A 52 10.31 -2.33 -7.31
CA GLU A 52 9.80 -1.46 -6.24
C GLU A 52 10.37 -0.05 -6.32
N GLU A 53 11.69 0.11 -6.45
CA GLU A 53 12.31 1.43 -6.55
C GLU A 53 11.83 2.21 -7.78
N LEU A 54 11.60 1.53 -8.92
CA LEU A 54 11.03 2.16 -10.12
C LEU A 54 9.57 2.59 -9.91
N TRP A 55 8.75 1.76 -9.28
CA TRP A 55 7.36 2.13 -8.97
C TRP A 55 7.28 3.23 -7.93
N MET A 56 8.10 3.18 -6.88
CA MET A 56 8.17 4.25 -5.87
C MET A 56 8.61 5.58 -6.49
N LYS A 57 9.55 5.57 -7.45
CA LYS A 57 9.90 6.75 -8.23
C LYS A 57 8.70 7.32 -9.00
N LEU A 58 7.92 6.47 -9.66
CA LEU A 58 6.73 6.90 -10.41
C LEU A 58 5.60 7.39 -9.49
N ILE A 59 5.39 6.74 -8.35
CA ILE A 59 4.44 7.18 -7.32
C ILE A 59 4.86 8.57 -6.83
N ALA A 60 6.11 8.75 -6.44
CA ALA A 60 6.61 10.02 -5.92
C ALA A 60 6.47 11.15 -6.95
N TYR A 61 6.87 10.90 -8.21
CA TYR A 61 6.68 11.84 -9.31
C TYR A 61 5.20 12.23 -9.48
N THR A 62 4.31 11.23 -9.43
CA THR A 62 2.86 11.46 -9.59
C THR A 62 2.26 12.21 -8.39
N LEU A 63 2.71 11.93 -7.16
CA LEU A 63 2.21 12.60 -5.96
C LEU A 63 2.64 14.06 -5.88
N VAL A 64 3.83 14.41 -6.40
CA VAL A 64 4.24 15.83 -6.53
C VAL A 64 3.28 16.58 -7.44
N ASP A 65 2.89 15.99 -8.58
CA ASP A 65 1.86 16.59 -9.44
C ASP A 65 0.51 16.69 -8.71
N VAL A 66 0.10 15.66 -7.95
CA VAL A 66 -1.15 15.67 -7.17
C VAL A 66 -1.17 16.82 -6.17
N ILE A 67 -0.06 17.13 -5.49
CA ILE A 67 0.05 18.30 -4.59
C ILE A 67 -0.26 19.58 -5.37
N ALA A 68 0.35 19.78 -6.53
CA ALA A 68 0.09 20.97 -7.35
C ALA A 68 -1.37 21.06 -7.83
N TYR A 69 -2.01 19.93 -8.15
CA TYR A 69 -3.43 19.92 -8.54
C TYR A 69 -4.38 20.07 -7.36
N LEU A 70 -4.00 19.64 -6.15
CA LEU A 70 -4.72 19.93 -4.90
C LEU A 70 -4.81 21.43 -4.68
N GLU A 71 -3.70 22.16 -4.82
CA GLU A 71 -3.64 23.62 -4.69
C GLU A 71 -4.51 24.35 -5.74
N GLN A 72 -4.70 23.75 -6.91
CA GLN A 72 -5.51 24.30 -8.01
C GLN A 72 -6.99 23.88 -7.96
N ALA A 73 -7.38 23.05 -6.98
CA ALA A 73 -8.70 22.43 -6.90
C ALA A 73 -9.11 21.62 -8.15
N ASP A 74 -8.15 21.05 -8.90
CA ASP A 74 -8.46 20.19 -10.07
C ASP A 74 -8.76 18.75 -9.64
N THR A 75 -9.98 18.54 -9.15
CA THR A 75 -10.45 17.23 -8.63
C THR A 75 -10.30 16.11 -9.64
N HIS A 76 -10.67 16.34 -10.90
CA HIS A 76 -10.61 15.30 -11.94
C HIS A 76 -9.18 14.83 -12.18
N ARG A 77 -8.22 15.77 -12.19
CA ARG A 77 -6.82 15.42 -12.37
C ARG A 77 -6.26 14.70 -11.16
N ILE A 78 -6.59 15.14 -9.95
CA ILE A 78 -6.21 14.47 -8.70
C ILE A 78 -6.70 13.02 -8.72
N VAL A 79 -7.99 12.78 -8.97
CA VAL A 79 -8.57 11.42 -8.99
C VAL A 79 -7.90 10.54 -10.04
N THR A 80 -7.66 11.08 -11.23
CA THR A 80 -6.97 10.34 -12.30
C THR A 80 -5.56 9.90 -11.88
N LEU A 81 -4.80 10.81 -11.26
CA LEU A 81 -3.43 10.55 -10.85
C LEU A 81 -3.33 9.67 -9.60
N MET A 82 -4.22 9.89 -8.62
CA MET A 82 -4.35 9.01 -7.46
C MET A 82 -4.72 7.60 -7.88
N GLY A 83 -5.63 7.44 -8.85
CA GLY A 83 -5.92 6.13 -9.43
C GLY A 83 -4.70 5.40 -10.00
N ARG A 84 -3.70 6.13 -10.55
CA ARG A 84 -2.41 5.54 -10.95
C ARG A 84 -1.61 5.12 -9.72
N VAL A 85 -1.48 6.00 -8.73
CA VAL A 85 -0.77 5.73 -7.47
C VAL A 85 -1.33 4.48 -6.78
N HIS A 86 -2.65 4.37 -6.67
CA HIS A 86 -3.31 3.25 -6.03
C HIS A 86 -3.08 1.92 -6.76
N ARG A 87 -3.01 1.94 -8.10
CA ARG A 87 -2.66 0.74 -8.89
C ARG A 87 -1.21 0.33 -8.65
N LEU A 88 -0.29 1.29 -8.62
CA LEU A 88 1.12 1.04 -8.33
C LEU A 88 1.31 0.49 -6.91
N MET A 89 0.61 1.03 -5.91
CA MET A 89 0.65 0.50 -4.53
C MET A 89 0.12 -0.93 -4.43
N ARG A 90 -0.95 -1.26 -5.17
CA ARG A 90 -1.43 -2.65 -5.26
C ARG A 90 -0.38 -3.56 -5.91
N MET A 91 0.22 -3.14 -7.02
CA MET A 91 1.28 -3.91 -7.70
C MET A 91 2.49 -4.12 -6.77
N MET A 92 2.93 -3.09 -6.04
CA MET A 92 3.97 -3.20 -5.01
C MET A 92 3.64 -4.26 -3.96
N THR A 93 2.37 -4.37 -3.56
CA THR A 93 1.93 -5.36 -2.58
C THR A 93 1.88 -6.77 -3.18
N THR A 94 1.24 -6.94 -4.34
CA THR A 94 1.02 -8.24 -4.97
C THR A 94 2.33 -8.91 -5.39
N GLN A 95 3.34 -8.16 -5.83
CA GLN A 95 4.61 -8.78 -6.24
C GLN A 95 5.38 -9.42 -5.07
N LEU A 96 5.06 -9.09 -3.81
CA LEU A 96 5.69 -9.71 -2.65
C LEU A 96 5.45 -11.23 -2.64
N ASP A 97 4.35 -11.69 -3.25
CA ASP A 97 4.02 -13.12 -3.44
C ASP A 97 5.11 -13.87 -4.21
N LEU A 98 5.87 -13.20 -5.09
CA LEU A 98 7.02 -13.83 -5.78
C LEU A 98 8.11 -14.24 -4.80
N LEU A 99 8.41 -13.38 -3.81
CA LEU A 99 9.42 -13.66 -2.80
C LEU A 99 9.00 -14.78 -1.85
N GLU A 100 7.72 -15.13 -1.79
CA GLU A 100 7.24 -16.27 -1.01
C GLU A 100 7.63 -17.63 -1.60
N THR A 101 8.02 -17.66 -2.87
CA THR A 101 8.50 -18.87 -3.55
C THR A 101 9.92 -19.27 -3.14
N MET A 102 10.68 -18.32 -2.57
CA MET A 102 12.03 -18.53 -2.07
C MET A 102 11.99 -19.18 -0.70
N SER A 103 12.77 -20.25 -0.49
CA SER A 103 12.82 -20.88 0.82
C SER A 103 13.59 -20.01 1.83
N PRO A 104 13.30 -20.14 3.14
CA PRO A 104 14.11 -19.50 4.17
C PRO A 104 15.60 -19.84 4.07
N LYS A 105 15.95 -21.06 3.60
CA LYS A 105 17.34 -21.49 3.43
C LYS A 105 18.06 -20.71 2.32
N GLU A 106 17.43 -20.56 1.17
CA GLU A 106 17.97 -19.76 0.04
C GLU A 106 18.10 -18.29 0.44
N TYR A 107 17.09 -17.74 1.13
CA TYR A 107 17.18 -16.38 1.64
C TYR A 107 18.36 -16.19 2.59
N GLN A 108 18.64 -17.14 3.50
CA GLN A 108 19.81 -17.04 4.39
C GLN A 108 21.14 -16.99 3.63
N GLN A 109 21.27 -17.68 2.49
CA GLN A 109 22.48 -17.62 1.66
C GLN A 109 22.66 -16.23 1.02
N ILE A 110 21.57 -15.63 0.53
CA ILE A 110 21.57 -14.26 0.00
C ILE A 110 21.90 -13.27 1.13
N ARG A 111 21.28 -13.45 2.30
CA ARG A 111 21.44 -12.57 3.48
C ARG A 111 22.90 -12.42 3.93
N LEU A 112 23.74 -13.44 3.72
CA LEU A 112 25.18 -13.36 4.03
C LEU A 112 25.93 -12.32 3.18
N GLN A 113 25.43 -11.98 2.00
CA GLN A 113 26.07 -11.04 1.07
C GLN A 113 25.52 -9.61 1.18
N LEU A 114 24.39 -9.40 1.85
CA LEU A 114 23.72 -8.09 1.94
C LEU A 114 24.47 -7.07 2.83
N GLY A 115 25.49 -7.50 3.58
CA GLY A 115 26.19 -6.64 4.54
C GLY A 115 25.21 -6.02 5.54
N ASN A 116 25.23 -4.69 5.67
CA ASN A 116 24.30 -3.93 6.53
C ASN A 116 23.04 -3.45 5.82
N GLY A 117 22.86 -3.80 4.53
CA GLY A 117 21.77 -3.31 3.70
C GLY A 117 20.40 -3.67 4.28
N SER A 118 19.52 -2.68 4.39
CA SER A 118 18.15 -2.87 4.89
C SER A 118 17.15 -2.10 4.03
N GLY A 119 15.92 -2.62 3.91
CA GLY A 119 14.80 -1.86 3.31
C GLY A 119 14.55 -0.50 3.99
N GLN A 120 14.99 -0.32 5.24
CA GLN A 120 14.98 0.99 5.91
C GLN A 120 15.90 2.03 5.25
N GLU A 121 16.78 1.61 4.35
CA GLU A 121 17.69 2.47 3.60
C GLU A 121 17.18 2.82 2.20
N SER A 122 16.07 2.21 1.76
CA SER A 122 15.44 2.46 0.46
C SER A 122 15.25 3.96 0.24
N PRO A 123 15.87 4.55 -0.80
CA PRO A 123 15.71 5.96 -1.11
C PRO A 123 14.28 6.28 -1.55
N GLY A 124 13.67 5.44 -2.39
CA GLY A 124 12.28 5.61 -2.84
C GLY A 124 11.31 5.59 -1.67
N PHE A 125 11.41 4.58 -0.80
CA PHE A 125 10.50 4.45 0.35
C PHE A 125 10.64 5.62 1.32
N LYS A 126 11.89 6.03 1.64
CA LYS A 126 12.13 7.20 2.50
C LYS A 126 11.52 8.48 1.94
N PHE A 127 11.59 8.68 0.63
CA PHE A 127 11.02 9.85 0.02
C PHE A 127 9.49 9.80 0.04
N LEU A 128 8.88 8.65 -0.26
CA LEU A 128 7.43 8.47 -0.15
C LEU A 128 6.89 8.78 1.25
N LEU A 129 7.62 8.44 2.31
CA LEU A 129 7.21 8.77 3.69
C LEU A 129 7.19 10.27 4.01
N ARG A 130 7.78 11.13 3.17
CA ARG A 130 7.82 12.58 3.38
C ARG A 130 6.67 13.34 2.71
N LEU A 131 6.01 12.73 1.71
CA LEU A 131 4.97 13.38 0.92
C LEU A 131 3.59 13.52 1.61
N PRO A 132 3.15 12.60 2.50
CA PRO A 132 1.81 12.68 3.08
C PRO A 132 1.51 13.97 3.86
N PRO A 133 2.43 14.55 4.67
CA PRO A 133 2.20 15.86 5.29
C PRO A 133 1.85 16.96 4.29
N ASP A 134 2.54 17.02 3.15
CA ASP A 134 2.32 18.03 2.11
C ASP A 134 0.97 17.80 1.39
N LEU A 135 0.66 16.54 1.06
CA LEU A 135 -0.65 16.15 0.52
C LEU A 135 -1.79 16.55 1.46
N TRP A 136 -1.63 16.26 2.76
CA TRP A 136 -2.63 16.59 3.77
C TRP A 136 -2.81 18.09 3.91
N GLN A 137 -1.71 18.84 3.92
CA GLN A 137 -1.78 20.29 4.04
C GLN A 137 -2.47 20.93 2.83
N ALA A 138 -2.13 20.52 1.61
CA ALA A 138 -2.77 21.02 0.39
C ALA A 138 -4.27 20.67 0.33
N PHE A 139 -4.65 19.45 0.75
CA PHE A 139 -6.04 19.04 0.87
C PHE A 139 -6.81 19.89 1.88
N LYS A 140 -6.30 20.03 3.12
CA LYS A 140 -6.96 20.84 4.14
C LYS A 140 -7.17 22.28 3.68
N THR A 141 -6.12 22.91 3.15
CA THR A 141 -6.21 24.31 2.71
C THR A 141 -7.25 24.51 1.61
N THR A 142 -7.34 23.60 0.64
CA THR A 142 -8.16 23.83 -0.57
C THR A 142 -9.55 23.20 -0.51
N TYR A 143 -9.67 22.01 0.10
CA TYR A 143 -10.89 21.20 0.10
C TYR A 143 -11.62 21.19 1.45
N LEU A 144 -10.98 21.67 2.53
CA LEU A 144 -11.61 21.87 3.84
C LEU A 144 -11.73 23.36 4.16
N ASP A 145 -10.64 23.98 4.62
CA ASP A 145 -10.61 25.36 5.12
C ASP A 145 -11.11 26.36 4.07
N GLY A 146 -10.62 26.24 2.83
CA GLY A 146 -11.03 27.08 1.70
C GLY A 146 -12.51 26.92 1.28
N ARG A 147 -13.21 25.91 1.81
CA ARG A 147 -14.63 25.63 1.55
C ARG A 147 -15.50 25.72 2.81
N ASP A 148 -14.93 26.14 3.95
CA ASP A 148 -15.61 26.18 5.25
C ASP A 148 -16.23 24.82 5.65
N LEU A 149 -15.43 23.76 5.45
CA LEU A 149 -15.79 22.38 5.77
C LEU A 149 -14.82 21.80 6.80
N THR A 150 -15.34 21.00 7.72
CA THR A 150 -14.57 20.06 8.52
C THR A 150 -14.55 18.67 7.87
N VAL A 151 -13.71 17.76 8.38
CA VAL A 151 -13.78 16.35 7.92
C VAL A 151 -15.15 15.74 8.24
N ASP A 152 -15.75 16.08 9.36
CA ASP A 152 -17.10 15.62 9.73
C ASP A 152 -18.17 16.11 8.74
N ASP A 153 -18.11 17.39 8.34
CA ASP A 153 -18.99 17.94 7.31
C ASP A 153 -18.91 17.16 5.99
N VAL A 154 -17.70 16.78 5.59
CA VAL A 154 -17.43 16.06 4.33
C VAL A 154 -18.06 14.66 4.31
N TYR A 155 -18.14 13.98 5.47
CA TYR A 155 -18.63 12.60 5.54
C TYR A 155 -20.03 12.44 6.11
N ASP A 156 -20.54 13.43 6.85
CA ASP A 156 -21.83 13.34 7.54
C ASP A 156 -22.63 14.65 7.45
N ALA A 157 -22.26 15.69 8.22
CA ALA A 157 -23.14 16.83 8.49
C ALA A 157 -23.58 17.63 7.25
N LYS A 158 -22.73 17.68 6.22
CA LYS A 158 -22.97 18.36 4.93
C LYS A 158 -22.67 17.44 3.75
N TYR A 159 -22.82 16.12 3.93
CA TYR A 159 -22.45 15.15 2.92
C TYR A 159 -23.21 15.35 1.60
N ASP A 160 -22.46 15.52 0.51
CA ASP A 160 -22.99 15.72 -0.84
C ASP A 160 -22.30 14.86 -1.92
N HIS A 161 -21.35 14.01 -1.51
CA HIS A 161 -20.48 13.23 -2.41
C HIS A 161 -19.68 14.10 -3.39
N GLY A 162 -19.45 15.36 -3.07
CA GLY A 162 -18.73 16.31 -3.90
C GLY A 162 -17.23 16.10 -3.90
N ASP A 163 -16.54 17.01 -4.57
CA ASP A 163 -15.09 17.11 -4.70
C ASP A 163 -14.30 16.80 -3.40
N SER A 164 -14.64 17.44 -2.28
CA SER A 164 -13.92 17.27 -1.01
C SER A 164 -13.99 15.83 -0.51
N TYR A 165 -15.14 15.19 -0.67
CA TYR A 165 -15.34 13.77 -0.34
C TYR A 165 -14.52 12.88 -1.27
N VAL A 166 -14.62 13.07 -2.59
CA VAL A 166 -13.93 12.22 -3.57
C VAL A 166 -12.41 12.29 -3.41
N VAL A 167 -11.87 13.48 -3.15
CA VAL A 167 -10.43 13.65 -2.89
C VAL A 167 -10.03 13.05 -1.53
N ALA A 168 -10.85 13.20 -0.49
CA ALA A 168 -10.60 12.56 0.81
C ALA A 168 -10.53 11.03 0.67
N GLU A 169 -11.46 10.43 -0.07
CA GLU A 169 -11.47 8.99 -0.34
C GLU A 169 -10.25 8.53 -1.13
N ALA A 170 -9.78 9.34 -2.09
CA ALA A 170 -8.54 9.04 -2.80
C ALA A 170 -7.31 9.08 -1.88
N LEU A 171 -7.24 10.02 -0.93
CA LEU A 171 -6.14 10.11 0.04
C LEU A 171 -6.16 8.95 1.03
N ILE A 172 -7.32 8.62 1.59
CA ILE A 172 -7.40 7.52 2.55
C ILE A 172 -7.15 6.16 1.90
N GLU A 173 -7.58 5.94 0.66
CA GLU A 173 -7.24 4.72 -0.08
C GLU A 173 -5.71 4.59 -0.25
N PHE A 174 -5.00 5.70 -0.48
CA PHE A 174 -3.54 5.67 -0.55
C PHE A 174 -2.91 5.25 0.78
N ASP A 175 -3.38 5.80 1.91
CA ASP A 175 -2.93 5.41 3.26
C ASP A 175 -3.24 3.92 3.53
N GLU A 176 -4.46 3.48 3.25
CA GLU A 176 -4.89 2.08 3.42
C GLU A 176 -3.99 1.12 2.63
N LEU A 177 -3.75 1.40 1.35
CA LEU A 177 -2.88 0.57 0.51
C LEU A 177 -1.44 0.55 1.00
N PHE A 178 -0.95 1.67 1.57
CA PHE A 178 0.36 1.72 2.19
C PHE A 178 0.44 0.84 3.45
N GLN A 179 -0.60 0.84 4.29
CA GLN A 179 -0.65 -0.07 5.45
C GLN A 179 -0.76 -1.53 5.02
N LYS A 180 -1.54 -1.83 3.98
CA LYS A 180 -1.61 -3.18 3.38
C LYS A 180 -0.24 -3.63 2.89
N PHE A 181 0.51 -2.79 2.18
CA PHE A 181 1.88 -3.09 1.77
C PHE A 181 2.77 -3.41 2.98
N ARG A 182 2.78 -2.54 4.01
CA ARG A 182 3.58 -2.74 5.23
C ARG A 182 3.24 -4.04 5.95
N ALA A 183 1.95 -4.37 6.05
CA ALA A 183 1.49 -5.59 6.70
C ALA A 183 1.95 -6.85 5.94
N ASN A 184 1.77 -6.88 4.61
CA ASN A 184 2.23 -8.01 3.78
C ASN A 184 3.74 -8.17 3.84
N HIS A 185 4.49 -7.06 3.74
CA HIS A 185 5.95 -7.09 3.88
C HIS A 185 6.40 -7.60 5.27
N LEU A 186 5.68 -7.27 6.35
CA LEU A 186 5.95 -7.81 7.69
C LEU A 186 5.73 -9.33 7.75
N TYR A 187 4.66 -9.84 7.13
CA TYR A 187 4.42 -11.29 7.05
C TYR A 187 5.48 -12.01 6.20
N LEU A 188 5.90 -11.40 5.09
CA LEU A 188 7.00 -11.90 4.27
C LEU A 188 8.30 -12.03 5.09
N ILE A 189 8.63 -11.01 5.89
CA ILE A 189 9.79 -11.06 6.79
C ILE A 189 9.61 -12.18 7.83
N HIS A 190 8.42 -12.30 8.42
CA HIS A 190 8.14 -13.33 9.42
C HIS A 190 8.39 -14.73 8.85
N ARG A 191 7.85 -15.06 7.67
CA ARG A 191 8.07 -16.37 7.05
C ARG A 191 9.52 -16.60 6.61
N SER A 192 10.24 -15.54 6.25
CA SER A 192 11.62 -15.65 5.72
C SER A 192 12.68 -15.77 6.81
N ILE A 193 12.56 -15.02 7.91
CA ILE A 193 13.56 -14.99 8.99
C ILE A 193 13.02 -15.16 10.41
N GLY A 194 11.70 -15.12 10.63
CA GLY A 194 11.13 -15.14 11.98
C GLY A 194 11.09 -13.78 12.66
N LEU A 195 10.07 -13.52 13.50
CA LEU A 195 9.91 -12.24 14.21
C LEU A 195 10.95 -12.00 15.31
N GLY A 196 11.49 -13.07 15.92
CA GLY A 196 12.53 -12.97 16.95
C GLY A 196 13.94 -12.69 16.42
N SER A 197 14.12 -12.68 15.11
CA SER A 197 15.41 -12.46 14.48
C SER A 197 15.84 -11.00 14.54
N LYS A 198 17.14 -10.76 14.68
CA LYS A 198 17.70 -9.42 14.55
C LYS A 198 17.81 -9.06 13.07
N SER A 199 17.45 -7.81 12.73
CA SER A 199 17.77 -7.25 11.41
C SER A 199 19.28 -7.24 11.16
N LEU A 200 19.70 -7.00 9.93
CA LEU A 200 21.13 -6.89 9.57
C LEU A 200 21.87 -5.80 10.36
N LYS A 201 21.15 -4.80 10.87
CA LYS A 201 21.69 -3.76 11.75
C LYS A 201 21.51 -4.04 13.25
N GLY A 202 21.18 -5.28 13.62
CA GLY A 202 20.97 -5.69 15.01
C GLY A 202 19.69 -5.16 15.66
N ARG A 203 18.86 -4.39 14.92
CA ARG A 203 17.61 -3.83 15.43
C ARG A 203 16.50 -4.89 15.46
N PRO A 204 15.64 -4.90 16.48
CA PRO A 204 14.45 -5.76 16.50
C PRO A 204 13.54 -5.51 15.31
N VAL A 205 12.86 -6.55 14.84
CA VAL A 205 11.79 -6.46 13.84
C VAL A 205 10.63 -5.58 14.34
N ASP A 206 10.52 -5.35 15.65
CA ASP A 206 9.51 -4.51 16.32
C ASP A 206 9.41 -3.08 15.75
N LEU A 207 10.50 -2.52 15.20
CA LEU A 207 10.45 -1.21 14.53
C LEU A 207 9.55 -1.22 13.29
N LEU A 208 9.44 -2.35 12.60
CA LEU A 208 8.52 -2.50 11.47
C LEU A 208 7.06 -2.58 11.95
N GLN A 209 6.82 -3.19 13.11
CA GLN A 209 5.49 -3.24 13.72
C GLN A 209 5.00 -1.85 14.14
N ALA A 210 5.90 -1.00 14.67
CA ALA A 210 5.56 0.38 15.00
C ALA A 210 5.20 1.19 13.75
N GLY A 211 5.96 1.04 12.67
CA GLY A 211 5.68 1.70 11.39
C GLY A 211 4.33 1.30 10.78
N ALA A 212 3.92 0.05 10.92
CA ALA A 212 2.63 -0.46 10.42
C ALA A 212 1.39 0.14 11.11
N ARG A 213 1.56 0.85 12.23
CA ARG A 213 0.45 1.53 12.94
C ARG A 213 0.32 3.01 12.60
N TYR A 214 1.30 3.56 11.88
CA TYR A 214 1.31 4.99 11.57
C TYR A 214 0.43 5.29 10.36
N ARG A 215 -0.75 5.87 10.63
CA ARG A 215 -1.69 6.41 9.64
C ARG A 215 -1.21 7.80 9.19
N PHE A 216 -1.21 8.03 7.88
CA PHE A 216 -0.83 9.32 7.32
C PHE A 216 -1.90 10.39 7.52
N PHE A 217 -3.18 10.01 7.42
CA PHE A 217 -4.30 10.93 7.49
C PHE A 217 -5.27 10.53 8.62
N PRO A 218 -4.85 10.58 9.90
CA PRO A 218 -5.62 10.05 11.02
C PRO A 218 -7.05 10.61 11.08
N ASP A 219 -7.25 11.90 10.81
CA ASP A 219 -8.56 12.55 10.84
C ASP A 219 -9.56 11.88 9.87
N LEU A 220 -9.10 11.44 8.69
CA LEU A 220 -9.94 10.71 7.74
C LEU A 220 -10.36 9.35 8.28
N TRP A 221 -9.52 8.69 9.07
CA TRP A 221 -9.87 7.42 9.70
C TRP A 221 -10.79 7.62 10.90
N ASP A 222 -10.47 8.59 11.76
CA ASP A 222 -11.10 8.78 13.07
C ASP A 222 -12.53 9.30 12.95
N VAL A 223 -12.88 10.05 11.89
CA VAL A 223 -14.26 10.50 11.63
C VAL A 223 -15.25 9.32 11.56
N ARG A 224 -14.82 8.14 11.10
CA ARG A 224 -15.68 6.94 11.01
C ARG A 224 -16.10 6.45 12.40
N CYS A 225 -15.22 6.60 13.41
CA CYS A 225 -15.56 6.31 14.79
C CYS A 225 -16.64 7.30 15.29
N SER A 226 -16.40 8.60 15.10
CA SER A 226 -17.34 9.64 15.52
C SER A 226 -18.73 9.48 14.88
N MET A 227 -18.79 9.23 13.57
CA MET A 227 -20.06 8.98 12.85
C MET A 227 -20.78 7.74 13.38
N THR A 228 -20.05 6.63 13.57
CA THR A 228 -20.63 5.37 14.08
C THR A 228 -21.19 5.54 15.49
N ASP A 229 -20.46 6.23 16.36
CA ASP A 229 -20.89 6.50 17.73
C ASP A 229 -22.14 7.41 17.76
N GLN A 230 -22.18 8.44 16.92
CA GLN A 230 -23.34 9.34 16.81
C GLN A 230 -24.59 8.60 16.31
N TRP A 231 -24.48 7.83 15.23
CA TRP A 231 -25.61 7.01 14.75
C TRP A 231 -25.99 5.92 15.76
N GLY A 232 -25.03 5.33 16.46
CA GLY A 232 -25.27 4.36 17.53
C GLY A 232 -26.05 4.95 18.70
N SER A 233 -25.79 6.21 19.07
CA SER A 233 -26.51 6.89 20.14
C SER A 233 -28.01 7.07 19.85
N GLN A 234 -28.42 7.12 18.58
CA GLN A 234 -29.83 7.22 18.17
C GLN A 234 -30.61 5.92 18.37
N TYR A 235 -29.94 4.76 18.42
CA TYR A 235 -30.59 3.44 18.46
C TYR A 235 -30.12 2.54 19.61
N GLY A 236 -29.28 3.05 20.53
CA GLY A 236 -28.70 2.31 21.64
C GLY A 236 -27.42 1.54 21.26
N VAL A 237 -26.52 1.37 22.23
CA VAL A 237 -25.21 0.68 22.06
C VAL A 237 -25.36 -0.80 21.71
N VAL A 238 -26.44 -1.43 22.18
CA VAL A 238 -26.79 -2.83 21.88
C VAL A 238 -28.19 -2.82 21.27
N ARG A 239 -28.30 -3.28 20.03
CA ARG A 239 -29.59 -3.47 19.36
C ARG A 239 -30.19 -4.82 19.73
N ASP A 240 -31.51 -4.90 19.78
CA ASP A 240 -32.20 -6.18 19.91
C ASP A 240 -31.87 -7.11 18.75
N SER A 241 -31.80 -8.40 19.04
CA SER A 241 -31.53 -9.41 18.00
C SER A 241 -32.69 -9.45 17.01
N ILE A 242 -32.39 -9.26 15.72
CA ILE A 242 -33.36 -9.38 14.62
C ILE A 242 -33.99 -10.79 14.64
N SER A 243 -33.23 -11.82 14.98
CA SER A 243 -33.73 -13.20 15.07
C SER A 243 -34.79 -13.40 16.16
N LYS A 244 -34.76 -12.62 17.25
CA LYS A 244 -35.75 -12.72 18.34
C LYS A 244 -37.06 -12.00 18.00
N GLN A 245 -37.02 -11.02 17.11
CA GLN A 245 -38.20 -10.29 16.64
C GLN A 245 -39.01 -11.13 15.64
N GLU A 246 -38.35 -11.95 14.81
CA GLU A 246 -39.02 -12.89 13.88
C GLU A 246 -39.71 -14.05 14.60
N GLU A 247 -39.12 -14.59 15.68
CA GLU A 247 -39.75 -15.62 16.50
C GLU A 247 -41.04 -15.14 17.20
N ALA A 248 -41.07 -13.86 17.61
CA ALA A 248 -42.27 -13.25 18.20
C ALA A 248 -43.38 -13.04 17.16
N GLY A 249 -43.05 -12.60 15.94
CA GLY A 249 -44.01 -12.35 14.86
C GLY A 249 -44.67 -13.62 14.28
N ASN A 250 -43.98 -14.77 14.34
CA ASN A 250 -44.55 -16.05 13.90
C ASN A 250 -45.47 -16.73 14.94
N SER A 251 -45.51 -16.24 16.18
CA SER A 251 -46.32 -16.84 17.25
C SER A 251 -47.77 -16.33 17.30
N GLU A 252 -48.09 -15.21 16.64
CA GLU A 252 -49.42 -14.58 16.70
C GLU A 252 -50.41 -15.01 15.60
N THR A 253 -50.02 -15.90 14.67
CA THR A 253 -50.90 -16.31 13.54
C THR A 253 -51.47 -17.74 13.63
N VAL A 254 -51.59 -18.32 14.83
CA VAL A 254 -52.38 -19.55 15.02
C VAL A 254 -53.78 -19.17 15.50
N ALA A 255 -54.56 -18.58 14.59
CA ALA A 255 -56.00 -18.43 14.78
C ALA A 255 -56.67 -19.81 14.72
N THR A 256 -57.27 -20.19 15.85
CA THR A 256 -58.15 -21.33 16.04
C THR A 256 -59.28 -21.36 15.00
N ILE A 257 -59.34 -22.41 14.17
CA ILE A 257 -60.53 -22.73 13.37
C ILE A 257 -61.32 -23.81 14.12
N PRO A 258 -62.58 -23.55 14.54
CA PRO A 258 -63.42 -24.56 15.17
C PRO A 258 -64.07 -25.47 14.12
N ARG A 259 -63.92 -26.79 14.36
CA ARG A 259 -64.59 -27.99 13.81
C ARG A 259 -65.23 -27.93 12.43
#